data_AF-A0A377I523-F1
#
_entry.id   AF-A0A377I523-F1
#
_cell.length_a   1.000
_cell.length_b   1.000
_cell.length_c   1.000
_cell.angle_alpha   90.00
_cell.angle_beta   90.00
_cell.angle_gamma   90.00
#
_symmetry.space_group_name_H-M   'P 1'
#
loop_
_entity.id
_entity.type
_entity.pdbx_description
1 polymer ?
#
loop_
_entity_poly.entity_id
_entity_poly.type
_entity_poly.pdbx_seq_one_letter_code
_entity_poly.pdbx_strand_id
1 'polypeptide(L)' 'MFNKAQIDVLEIKSWTNATVEFETDVGQTYLLANAWVVDAVTLSSKGEIAVKFAAVECKRA' A
#
# COMPACT_ATOMS: atom_id res chain seq x y z
N MET A 1 0.08 -12.48 -18.47
CA MET A 1 -1.19 -12.73 -17.75
C MET A 1 -1.20 -11.80 -16.55
N PHE A 2 -2.07 -10.79 -16.54
CA PHE A 2 -2.18 -9.90 -15.37
C PHE A 2 -2.94 -10.65 -14.27
N ASN A 3 -2.46 -10.63 -13.03
CA ASN A 3 -3.16 -11.23 -11.92
C ASN A 3 -4.47 -10.45 -11.69
N LYS A 4 -5.62 -11.07 -12.01
CA LYS A 4 -6.96 -10.49 -11.85
C LYS A 4 -7.74 -11.10 -10.69
N ALA A 5 -7.13 -12.04 -9.96
CA ALA A 5 -7.77 -12.77 -8.87
C ALA A 5 -7.51 -12.15 -7.48
N GLN A 6 -6.63 -11.16 -7.41
CA GLN A 6 -6.26 -10.46 -6.18
C GLN A 6 -7.01 -9.12 -6.03
N ILE A 7 -6.75 -8.44 -4.91
CA ILE A 7 -7.30 -7.15 -4.49
C ILE A 7 -7.33 -6.13 -5.65
N ASP A 8 -8.46 -5.47 -5.83
CA ASP A 8 -8.66 -4.43 -6.85
C ASP A 8 -7.89 -3.16 -6.48
N VAL A 9 -7.28 -2.52 -7.47
CA VAL A 9 -6.54 -1.26 -7.32
C VAL A 9 -7.45 -0.12 -6.83
N LEU A 10 -8.71 -0.10 -7.25
CA LEU A 10 -9.73 0.84 -6.78
C LEU A 10 -10.13 0.56 -5.33
N GLU A 11 -10.09 -0.71 -4.91
CA GLU A 11 -10.29 -1.09 -3.52
C GLU A 11 -9.13 -0.58 -2.65
N ILE A 12 -7.88 -0.77 -3.08
CA ILE A 12 -6.69 -0.22 -2.39
C ILE A 12 -6.82 1.30 -2.26
N LYS A 13 -7.20 1.99 -3.35
CA LYS A 13 -7.40 3.45 -3.33
C LYS A 13 -8.44 3.90 -2.29
N SER A 14 -9.43 3.07 -2.01
CA SER A 14 -10.49 3.37 -1.05
C SER A 14 -10.10 3.10 0.41
N TRP A 15 -8.93 2.51 0.66
CA TRP A 15 -8.52 2.17 2.01
C TRP A 15 -8.34 3.38 2.90
N THR A 16 -9.09 3.35 3.99
CA THR A 16 -9.01 4.26 5.12
C THR A 16 -8.98 3.43 6.39
N ASN A 17 -8.17 3.83 7.37
CA ASN A 17 -8.04 3.13 8.66
C ASN A 17 -7.59 1.65 8.51
N ALA A 18 -6.66 1.40 7.58
CA ALA A 18 -6.10 0.07 7.35
C ALA A 18 -4.91 -0.20 8.29
N THR A 19 -4.65 -1.47 8.59
CA THR A 19 -3.39 -1.93 9.15
C THR A 19 -2.53 -2.47 8.01
N VAL A 20 -1.39 -1.83 7.73
CA VAL A 20 -0.50 -2.22 6.63
C VAL A 20 0.82 -2.71 7.20
N GLU A 21 1.17 -3.97 6.92
CA GLU A 21 2.49 -4.53 7.21
C GLU A 21 3.33 -4.51 5.93
N PHE A 22 4.60 -4.12 6.06
CA PHE A 22 5.55 -4.16 4.94
C PHE A 22 6.95 -4.56 5.43
N GLU A 23 7.69 -5.23 4.55
CA GLU A 23 9.10 -5.57 4.75
C GLU A 23 9.98 -4.67 3.87
N THR A 24 11.06 -4.15 4.43
CA THR A 24 12.05 -3.36 3.69
C THR A 24 13.05 -4.26 2.95
N ASP A 25 13.78 -3.68 2.02
CA ASP A 25 14.86 -4.36 1.28
C ASP A 25 16.01 -4.86 2.17
N VAL A 26 16.08 -4.39 3.43
CA VAL A 26 17.03 -4.86 4.46
C VAL A 26 16.42 -5.88 5.42
N GLY A 27 15.23 -6.43 5.12
CA GLY A 27 14.58 -7.50 5.88
C GLY A 27 13.96 -7.06 7.20
N GLN A 28 13.63 -5.77 7.35
CA GLN A 28 12.97 -5.26 8.55
C GLN A 28 11.47 -5.09 8.30
N THR A 29 10.66 -5.63 9.21
CA THR A 29 9.20 -5.54 9.14
C THR A 29 8.68 -4.38 9.95
N TYR A 30 7.74 -3.64 9.37
CA TYR A 30 7.09 -2.49 9.97
C TYR A 30 5.58 -2.59 9.82
N LEU A 31 4.88 -1.96 10.77
CA LEU A 31 3.43 -1.85 10.81
C LEU A 31 3.02 -0.37 10.76
N LEU A 32 2.18 -0.04 9.79
CA LEU A 32 1.46 1.23 9.70
C LEU A 32 0.07 1.05 10.32
N ALA A 33 -0.19 1.74 11.43
CA ALA A 33 -1.48 1.71 12.10
C ALA A 33 -2.37 2.89 11.63
N ASN A 34 -3.66 2.59 11.44
CA ASN A 34 -4.66 3.55 10.97
C ASN A 34 -4.22 4.25 9.67
N ALA A 35 -3.76 3.47 8.69
CA ALA A 35 -3.24 3.95 7.42
C ALA A 35 -4.33 4.29 6.41
N TRP A 36 -4.04 5.21 5.50
CA TRP A 36 -4.89 5.57 4.37
C TRP A 36 -4.05 5.87 3.13
N VAL A 37 -4.64 5.64 1.94
CA VAL A 37 -3.99 6.03 0.69
C VAL A 37 -4.04 7.55 0.53
N VAL A 38 -2.89 8.15 0.26
CA VAL A 38 -2.74 9.55 -0.14
C VAL A 38 -2.40 9.61 -1.62
N ASP A 39 -2.98 10.58 -2.32
CA ASP A 39 -2.88 10.82 -3.77
C ASP A 39 -3.59 9.82 -4.70
N ALA A 40 -3.65 10.20 -5.98
CA ALA A 40 -4.19 9.37 -7.05
C ALA A 40 -3.24 8.19 -7.34
N VAL A 41 -3.83 7.00 -7.45
CA VAL A 41 -3.13 5.81 -7.90
C VAL A 41 -2.76 5.96 -9.37
N THR A 42 -1.47 6.15 -9.67
CA THR A 42 -0.98 6.37 -11.04
C THR A 42 -0.37 5.08 -11.61
N LEU A 43 -0.78 4.73 -12.84
CA LEU A 43 -0.16 3.66 -13.63
C LEU A 43 1.11 4.20 -14.30
N SER A 44 2.25 3.56 -14.03
CA SER A 44 3.52 3.88 -14.68
C SER A 44 3.56 3.34 -16.11
N SER A 45 4.46 3.88 -16.93
CA SER A 45 4.72 3.37 -18.30
C SER A 45 5.24 1.93 -18.34
N LYS A 46 5.63 1.36 -17.19
CA LYS A 46 6.07 -0.02 -17.04
C LYS A 46 4.93 -0.97 -16.61
N GLY A 47 3.72 -0.46 -16.43
CA GLY A 47 2.57 -1.23 -15.93
C GLY A 47 2.58 -1.44 -14.43
N GLU A 48 3.36 -0.65 -13.68
CA GLU A 48 3.41 -0.68 -12.22
C GLU A 48 2.47 0.38 -11.66
N ILE A 49 1.99 0.17 -10.44
CA ILE A 49 1.13 1.12 -9.76
C ILE A 49 1.87 1.66 -8.54
N ALA A 50 2.06 2.98 -8.49
CA ALA A 50 2.57 3.64 -7.30
C ALA A 50 1.40 3.95 -6.35
N VAL A 51 1.47 3.40 -5.13
CA VAL A 51 0.53 3.70 -4.04
C VAL A 51 1.32 4.32 -2.89
N LYS A 52 0.81 5.42 -2.34
CA LYS A 52 1.41 6.08 -1.18
C LYS A 52 0.45 5.96 0.00
N PHE A 53 0.96 5.48 1.11
CA PHE A 53 0.23 5.40 2.37
C PHE A 53 0.71 6.49 3.32
N ALA A 54 -0.24 7.15 3.97
CA ALA A 54 0.00 7.88 5.21
C ALA A 54 -0.60 7.06 6.37
N ALA A 55 -0.10 7.27 7.58
CA ALA A 55 -0.54 6.55 8.76
C ALA A 55 -0.42 7.44 10.00
N VAL A 56 -1.18 7.10 11.04
CA VAL A 56 -1.08 7.79 12.34
C VAL A 56 0.23 7.40 13.05
N GLU A 57 0.64 6.15 12.92
CA GLU A 57 1.84 5.62 13.55
C GLU A 57 2.53 4.62 12.61
N CYS A 58 3.87 4.64 12.62
CA CYS A 58 4.72 3.60 12.04
C CYS A 58 5.61 3.02 13.14
N LYS A 59 5.51 1.71 13.36
CA LYS A 59 6.31 1.01 14.36
C LYS A 59 6.94 -0.25 13.79
N ARG A 60 8.03 -0.69 14.40
CA ARG A 60 8.64 -1.98 14.10
C ARG A 60 7.70 -3.09 14.56
N ALA A 61 7.47 -4.08 13.71
CA ALA A 61 6.67 -5.26 14.04
C ALA A 61 7.42 -6.18 15.00
#